data_AF-A0A350G3M2-F1
#
_entry.id   AF-A0A350G3M2-F1
#
_cell.length_a   1.000
_cell.length_b   1.000
_cell.length_c   1.000
_cell.angle_alpha   90.00
_cell.angle_beta   90.00
_cell.angle_gamma   90.00
#
_symmetry.space_group_name_H-M   'P 1'
#
loop_
_entity.id
_entity.type
_entity.pdbx_description
1 polymer ?
#
loop_
_entity_poly.entity_id
_entity_poly.type
_entity_poly.pdbx_seq_one_letter_code
_entity_poly.pdbx_strand_id
1 'polypeptide(L)'
;VRITADCPVIDPELIDKVVNTLLEDEYDFVCNRLPPPWNRTYPIGLDVEACTFKVLAKAWKEAKEPQHREHAMPYFYEGVELTRQSRILETGISPRGYNIALLHHTSDFGDYRWTVDTPEDLEFMRQVYSHFDGRDDFTWKEVLDLVHDNPGLMKINSGVQHKTLKDVDDRALK
;
A
#
# COMPACT_ATOMS: atom_id res chain seq x y z
N VAL A 1 9.77 -3.54 -7.50
CA VAL A 1 9.03 -3.04 -6.32
C VAL A 1 8.47 -1.68 -6.66
N ARG A 2 7.19 -1.46 -6.39
CA ARG A 2 6.50 -0.18 -6.52
C ARG A 2 6.23 0.34 -5.11
N ILE A 3 6.64 1.57 -4.90
CA ILE A 3 6.30 2.44 -3.77
C ILE A 3 5.88 3.78 -4.36
N THR A 4 5.08 4.54 -3.63
CA THR A 4 4.63 5.88 -4.05
C THR A 4 5.31 6.96 -3.22
N ALA A 5 5.57 8.11 -3.84
CA ALA A 5 6.40 9.17 -3.22
C ALA A 5 5.69 9.95 -2.10
N ASP A 6 4.38 9.76 -1.96
CA ASP A 6 3.50 10.30 -0.93
C ASP A 6 3.53 9.48 0.37
N CYS A 7 4.36 8.45 0.47
CA CYS A 7 4.49 7.55 1.61
C CYS A 7 5.77 7.84 2.43
N PRO A 8 5.81 8.90 3.25
CA PRO A 8 7.04 9.37 3.91
C PRO A 8 7.52 8.48 5.05
N VAL A 9 6.73 7.48 5.47
CA VAL A 9 7.07 6.57 6.57
C VAL A 9 7.18 5.11 6.10
N ILE A 10 7.43 4.92 4.80
CA ILE A 10 7.55 3.58 4.20
C ILE A 10 8.60 2.74 4.93
N ASP A 11 8.24 1.50 5.26
CA ASP A 11 9.05 0.65 6.12
C ASP A 11 9.96 -0.30 5.31
N PRO A 12 11.29 -0.24 5.48
CA PRO A 12 12.21 -1.10 4.74
C PRO A 12 12.05 -2.59 5.07
N GLU A 13 11.75 -2.95 6.33
CA GLU A 13 11.52 -4.35 6.71
C GLU A 13 10.27 -4.93 6.00
N LEU A 14 9.22 -4.13 5.84
CA LEU A 14 8.02 -4.49 5.09
C LEU A 14 8.28 -4.63 3.60
N ILE A 15 9.13 -3.76 3.03
CA ILE A 15 9.61 -3.91 1.65
C ILE A 15 10.32 -5.25 1.48
N ASP A 16 11.28 -5.56 2.35
CA ASP A 16 12.02 -6.81 2.31
C ASP A 16 11.09 -8.02 2.45
N LYS A 17 10.10 -7.96 3.36
CA LYS A 17 9.11 -9.03 3.52
C LYS A 17 8.33 -9.30 2.23
N VAL A 18 7.86 -8.25 1.56
CA VAL A 18 7.10 -8.37 0.29
C VAL A 18 8.00 -8.93 -0.83
N VAL A 19 9.25 -8.49 -0.91
CA VAL A 19 10.22 -8.98 -1.89
C VAL A 19 10.58 -10.44 -1.64
N ASN A 20 10.86 -10.82 -0.39
CA ASN A 20 11.22 -12.18 -0.03
C ASN A 20 10.05 -13.15 -0.30
N THR A 21 8.81 -12.79 0.05
CA THR A 21 7.63 -13.59 -0.33
C THR A 21 7.50 -13.76 -1.85
N LEU A 22 7.80 -12.72 -2.65
CA LEU A 22 7.78 -12.83 -4.11
C LEU A 22 8.83 -13.82 -4.62
N LEU A 23 10.01 -13.86 -4.00
CA LEU A 23 11.15 -14.67 -4.45
C LEU A 23 11.10 -16.12 -3.95
N GLU A 24 10.62 -16.36 -2.73
CA GLU A 24 10.65 -17.68 -2.07
C GLU A 24 9.50 -18.59 -2.54
N ASP A 25 8.31 -18.02 -2.77
CA ASP A 25 7.07 -18.79 -3.03
C ASP A 25 6.62 -18.74 -4.51
N GLU A 26 7.50 -18.28 -5.41
CA GLU A 26 7.27 -18.18 -6.86
C GLU A 26 5.98 -17.42 -7.27
N TYR A 27 5.57 -16.42 -6.50
CA TYR A 27 4.44 -15.56 -6.89
C TYR A 27 4.78 -14.64 -8.07
N ASP A 28 3.76 -14.23 -8.82
CA ASP A 28 3.90 -13.23 -9.89
C ASP A 28 3.76 -11.80 -9.35
N PHE A 29 2.89 -11.62 -8.35
CA PHE A 29 2.57 -10.34 -7.72
C PHE A 29 2.34 -10.53 -6.21
N VAL A 30 3.04 -9.78 -5.39
CA VAL A 30 2.89 -9.73 -3.94
C VAL A 30 2.60 -8.30 -3.52
N CYS A 31 1.65 -8.11 -2.63
CA CYS A 31 1.33 -6.81 -2.07
C CYS A 31 0.92 -6.94 -0.60
N ASN A 32 0.94 -5.84 0.14
CA ASN A 32 0.35 -5.76 1.48
C ASN A 32 -0.97 -4.96 1.51
N ARG A 33 -1.44 -4.58 0.33
CA ARG A 33 -2.65 -3.79 0.12
C ARG A 33 -3.28 -4.12 -1.23
N LEU A 34 -4.58 -4.39 -1.21
CA LEU A 34 -5.48 -4.34 -2.37
C LEU A 34 -6.68 -3.42 -2.08
N PRO A 35 -7.27 -2.74 -3.09
CA PRO A 35 -8.46 -1.89 -2.94
C PRO A 35 -9.67 -2.62 -2.32
N PRO A 36 -10.76 -1.94 -1.93
CA PRO A 36 -12.00 -2.65 -1.59
C PRO A 36 -12.43 -3.59 -2.73
N PRO A 37 -12.95 -4.80 -2.43
CA PRO A 37 -13.47 -5.25 -1.14
C PRO A 37 -12.44 -5.92 -0.21
N TRP A 38 -11.15 -5.97 -0.57
CA TRP A 38 -10.12 -6.57 0.27
C TRP A 38 -9.84 -5.73 1.51
N ASN A 39 -9.50 -6.40 2.62
CA ASN A 39 -9.13 -5.72 3.85
C ASN A 39 -7.71 -5.16 3.77
N ARG A 40 -7.51 -4.00 4.39
CA ARG A 40 -6.19 -3.40 4.63
C ARG A 40 -5.89 -3.55 6.11
N THR A 41 -4.72 -4.10 6.45
CA THR A 41 -4.29 -4.26 7.85
C THR A 41 -3.09 -3.40 8.22
N TYR A 42 -2.34 -2.90 7.23
CA TYR A 42 -1.27 -1.91 7.43
C TYR A 42 -1.81 -0.48 7.22
N PRO A 43 -1.27 0.52 7.93
CA PRO A 43 -1.57 1.94 7.69
C PRO A 43 -1.48 2.32 6.21
N ILE A 44 -2.37 3.22 5.77
CA ILE A 44 -2.22 3.91 4.48
C ILE A 44 -0.91 4.68 4.53
N GLY A 45 -0.06 4.54 3.51
CA GLY A 45 1.30 5.09 3.54
C GLY A 45 2.41 4.07 3.78
N LEU A 46 2.05 2.81 4.09
CA LEU A 46 3.00 1.68 4.13
C LEU A 46 2.81 0.73 2.93
N ASP A 47 2.28 1.24 1.82
CA ASP A 47 1.88 0.40 0.68
C ASP A 47 3.10 -0.07 -0.11
N VAL A 48 3.23 -1.39 -0.23
CA VAL A 48 4.29 -2.05 -1.00
C VAL A 48 3.68 -3.06 -1.94
N GLU A 49 4.04 -2.95 -3.20
CA GLU A 49 3.65 -3.87 -4.26
C GLU A 49 4.89 -4.34 -5.02
N ALA A 50 5.03 -5.65 -5.25
CA ALA A 50 6.14 -6.22 -5.99
C ALA A 50 5.62 -7.21 -7.02
N CYS A 51 6.17 -7.14 -8.24
CA CYS A 51 5.95 -8.14 -9.27
C CYS A 51 7.28 -8.48 -9.94
N THR A 52 7.32 -9.65 -10.58
CA THR A 52 8.47 -10.01 -11.41
C THR A 52 8.54 -9.13 -12.66
N PHE A 53 9.75 -8.85 -13.14
CA PHE A 53 9.90 -8.09 -14.39
C PHE A 53 9.21 -8.77 -15.58
N LYS A 54 9.19 -10.11 -15.60
CA LYS A 54 8.53 -10.92 -16.62
C LYS A 54 7.05 -10.56 -16.76
N VAL A 55 6.31 -10.50 -15.66
CA VAL A 55 4.87 -10.21 -15.71
C VAL A 55 4.60 -8.72 -15.94
N LEU A 56 5.46 -7.83 -15.45
CA LEU A 56 5.37 -6.40 -15.74
C LEU A 56 5.57 -6.10 -17.23
N ALA A 57 6.57 -6.71 -17.86
CA ALA A 57 6.82 -6.56 -19.29
C ALA A 57 5.66 -7.10 -20.15
N LYS A 58 4.99 -8.16 -19.69
CA LYS A 58 3.78 -8.69 -20.32
C LYS A 58 2.61 -7.70 -20.17
N ALA A 59 2.35 -7.23 -18.96
CA ALA A 59 1.32 -6.24 -18.68
C ALA A 59 1.49 -4.96 -19.51
N TRP A 60 2.72 -4.45 -19.65
CA TRP A 60 3.02 -3.28 -20.48
C TRP A 60 2.56 -3.43 -21.95
N LYS A 61 2.66 -4.63 -22.51
CA LYS A 61 2.26 -4.91 -23.91
C LYS A 61 0.76 -5.19 -24.03
N GLU A 62 0.17 -5.84 -23.05
CA GLU A 62 -1.17 -6.40 -23.13
C GLU A 62 -2.26 -5.52 -22.51
N ALA A 63 -1.92 -4.65 -21.55
CA ALA A 63 -2.87 -3.77 -20.89
C ALA A 63 -3.43 -2.72 -21.87
N LYS A 64 -4.76 -2.66 -21.97
CA LYS A 64 -5.47 -1.73 -22.88
C LYS A 64 -6.28 -0.67 -22.15
N GLU A 65 -6.71 -0.96 -20.92
CA GLU A 65 -7.53 -0.02 -20.16
C GLU A 65 -6.69 1.14 -19.60
N PRO A 66 -7.19 2.38 -19.61
CA PRO A 66 -6.47 3.54 -19.08
C PRO A 66 -5.98 3.35 -17.63
N GLN A 67 -6.83 2.80 -16.76
CA GLN A 67 -6.48 2.56 -15.35
C GLN A 67 -5.30 1.59 -15.17
N HIS A 68 -5.08 0.67 -16.11
CA HIS A 68 -3.93 -0.24 -16.09
C HIS A 68 -2.65 0.47 -16.51
N ARG A 69 -2.74 1.56 -17.28
CA ARG A 69 -1.58 2.36 -17.69
C ARG A 69 -1.18 3.36 -16.62
N GLU A 70 -2.16 3.91 -15.90
CA GLU A 70 -1.94 4.87 -14.82
C GLU A 70 -1.47 4.19 -13.53
N HIS A 71 -2.17 3.15 -13.08
CA HIS A 71 -1.92 2.52 -11.78
C HIS A 71 -1.08 1.23 -11.87
N ALA A 72 -0.86 0.69 -13.07
CA ALA A 72 -0.09 -0.53 -13.39
C ALA A 72 -0.61 -1.84 -12.74
N MET A 73 -0.61 -1.90 -11.41
CA MET A 73 -0.85 -3.11 -10.63
C MET A 73 -2.28 -3.70 -10.71
N PRO A 74 -3.37 -2.93 -10.96
CA PRO A 74 -4.71 -3.52 -11.13
C PRO A 74 -4.78 -4.63 -12.20
N TYR A 75 -3.92 -4.56 -13.21
CA TYR A 75 -3.84 -5.58 -14.24
C TYR A 75 -3.53 -6.99 -13.69
N PHE A 76 -2.84 -7.09 -12.55
CA PHE A 76 -2.49 -8.39 -11.97
C PHE A 76 -3.64 -9.02 -11.19
N TYR A 77 -4.36 -8.24 -10.38
CA TYR A 77 -5.29 -8.76 -9.36
C TYR A 77 -6.78 -8.56 -9.68
N GLU A 78 -7.17 -7.79 -10.69
CA GLU A 78 -8.60 -7.59 -11.01
C GLU A 78 -9.34 -8.93 -11.18
N GLY A 79 -10.42 -9.09 -10.42
CA GLY A 79 -11.25 -10.29 -10.45
C GLY A 79 -10.63 -11.52 -9.77
N VAL A 80 -9.50 -11.38 -9.07
CA VAL A 80 -8.95 -12.47 -8.25
C VAL A 80 -9.91 -12.80 -7.11
N GLU A 81 -10.04 -14.08 -6.78
CA GLU A 81 -10.60 -14.52 -5.50
C GLU A 81 -9.44 -15.02 -4.63
N LEU A 82 -9.26 -14.42 -3.46
CA LEU A 82 -8.19 -14.80 -2.54
C LEU A 82 -8.71 -15.79 -1.51
N THR A 83 -7.89 -16.80 -1.21
CA THR A 83 -8.12 -17.79 -0.17
C THR A 83 -7.12 -17.57 0.96
N ARG A 84 -7.62 -17.57 2.20
CA ARG A 84 -6.79 -17.39 3.39
C ARG A 84 -5.95 -18.64 3.66
N GLN A 85 -4.63 -18.47 3.65
CA GLN A 85 -3.66 -19.52 3.96
C GLN A 85 -3.22 -19.46 5.43
N SER A 86 -3.12 -18.26 5.99
CA SER A 86 -2.77 -18.05 7.39
C SER A 86 -3.33 -16.72 7.91
N ARG A 87 -3.01 -16.35 9.15
CA ARG A 87 -3.36 -15.03 9.70
C ARG A 87 -2.70 -13.86 8.97
N ILE A 88 -1.62 -14.12 8.23
CA ILE A 88 -0.79 -13.08 7.61
C ILE A 88 -0.72 -13.22 6.08
N LEU A 89 -1.39 -14.20 5.48
CA LEU A 89 -1.26 -14.51 4.06
C LEU A 89 -2.59 -14.98 3.47
N GLU A 90 -2.98 -14.34 2.37
CA GLU A 90 -4.01 -14.80 1.46
C GLU A 90 -3.40 -14.96 0.06
N THR A 91 -3.86 -15.94 -0.69
CA THR A 91 -3.32 -16.23 -2.03
C THR A 91 -4.43 -16.51 -3.02
N GLY A 92 -4.13 -16.32 -4.31
CA GLY A 92 -5.07 -16.67 -5.36
C GLY A 92 -4.44 -16.60 -6.73
N ILE A 93 -5.21 -17.00 -7.75
CA ILE A 93 -4.80 -16.90 -9.15
C ILE A 93 -5.79 -15.98 -9.83
N SER A 94 -5.31 -14.90 -10.45
CA SER A 94 -6.22 -13.98 -11.15
C SER A 94 -6.79 -14.62 -12.41
N PRO A 95 -7.89 -14.07 -12.98
CA PRO A 95 -8.44 -14.54 -14.26
C PRO A 95 -7.42 -14.50 -15.42
N ARG A 96 -6.33 -13.74 -15.29
CA ARG A 96 -5.24 -13.65 -16.26
C ARG A 96 -4.09 -14.64 -15.99
N GLY A 97 -4.22 -15.49 -14.98
CA GLY A 97 -3.29 -16.56 -14.64
C GLY A 97 -2.08 -16.13 -13.81
N TYR A 98 -2.16 -15.02 -13.07
CA TYR A 98 -1.07 -14.57 -12.20
C TYR A 98 -1.25 -15.09 -10.79
N ASN A 99 -0.20 -15.69 -10.23
CA ASN A 99 -0.16 -16.11 -8.82
C ASN A 99 0.03 -14.88 -7.93
N ILE A 100 -0.90 -14.67 -7.00
CA ILE A 100 -0.95 -13.49 -6.15
C ILE A 100 -0.82 -13.88 -4.69
N ALA A 101 -0.06 -13.09 -3.94
CA ALA A 101 -0.07 -13.10 -2.48
C ALA A 101 -0.44 -11.71 -1.93
N LEU A 102 -1.35 -11.71 -0.96
CA LEU A 102 -1.70 -10.55 -0.15
C LEU A 102 -1.22 -10.80 1.28
N LEU A 103 -0.25 -10.00 1.71
CA LEU A 103 0.31 -10.02 3.05
C LEU A 103 -0.52 -9.15 3.99
N HIS A 104 -0.74 -9.67 5.20
CA HIS A 104 -1.47 -8.97 6.25
C HIS A 104 -0.59 -8.78 7.49
N HIS A 105 -0.92 -7.75 8.26
CA HIS A 105 -0.49 -7.62 9.65
C HIS A 105 -1.46 -8.40 10.55
N THR A 106 -0.98 -8.93 11.68
CA THR A 106 -1.82 -9.72 12.60
C THR A 106 -2.87 -8.89 13.35
N SER A 107 -2.59 -7.60 13.51
CA SER A 107 -3.48 -6.58 14.07
C SER A 107 -3.94 -5.64 12.95
N ASP A 108 -5.15 -5.12 13.06
CA ASP A 108 -5.72 -4.23 12.06
C ASP A 108 -5.36 -2.75 12.36
N PHE A 109 -4.57 -2.16 11.47
CA PHE A 109 -4.20 -0.75 11.47
C PHE A 109 -4.57 -0.08 10.13
N GLY A 110 -5.50 -0.65 9.37
CA GLY A 110 -5.86 -0.13 8.05
C GLY A 110 -6.44 1.28 8.03
N ASP A 111 -6.99 1.73 9.17
CA ASP A 111 -7.61 3.04 9.32
C ASP A 111 -6.60 4.18 9.59
N TYR A 112 -5.33 3.85 9.85
CA TYR A 112 -4.29 4.86 10.05
C TYR A 112 -3.89 5.48 8.72
N ARG A 113 -3.94 6.82 8.62
CA ARG A 113 -3.60 7.56 7.40
C ARG A 113 -2.26 8.26 7.52
N TRP A 114 -1.24 7.65 6.93
CA TRP A 114 0.17 8.09 6.96
C TRP A 114 0.73 8.35 5.55
N THR A 115 -0.11 8.90 4.66
CA THR A 115 0.27 9.43 3.34
C THR A 115 0.27 10.96 3.34
N VAL A 116 0.72 11.62 2.27
CA VAL A 116 0.70 13.08 2.08
C VAL A 116 -0.04 13.45 0.79
N ASP A 117 -1.37 13.54 0.85
CA ASP A 117 -2.20 14.03 -0.27
C ASP A 117 -2.81 15.41 0.00
N THR A 118 -3.04 15.76 1.28
CA THR A 118 -3.72 16.99 1.69
C THR A 118 -2.86 17.85 2.64
N PRO A 119 -3.22 19.13 2.86
CA PRO A 119 -2.56 19.96 3.87
C PRO A 119 -2.60 19.36 5.28
N GLU A 120 -3.70 18.70 5.65
CA GLU A 120 -3.87 18.03 6.95
C GLU A 120 -2.90 16.84 7.08
N ASP A 121 -2.74 16.07 6.01
CA ASP A 121 -1.76 14.99 5.97
C ASP A 121 -0.33 15.49 6.16
N LEU A 122 0.01 16.60 5.48
CA LEU A 122 1.32 17.24 5.62
C LEU A 122 1.53 17.77 7.04
N GLU A 123 0.51 18.33 7.68
CA GLU A 123 0.57 18.78 9.06
C GLU A 123 0.79 17.61 10.02
N PHE A 124 0.04 16.51 9.86
CA PHE A 124 0.25 15.28 10.63
C PHE A 124 1.71 14.81 10.50
N MET A 125 2.24 14.73 9.28
CA MET A 125 3.60 14.28 9.05
C MET A 125 4.65 15.21 9.66
N ARG A 126 4.45 16.52 9.62
CA ARG A 126 5.33 17.48 10.29
C ARG A 126 5.36 17.26 11.79
N GLN A 127 4.21 16.98 12.41
CA GLN A 127 4.14 16.68 13.85
C GLN A 127 4.86 15.37 14.18
N VAL A 128 4.69 14.33 13.36
CA VAL A 128 5.42 13.05 13.53
C VAL A 128 6.92 13.27 13.46
N TYR A 129 7.43 13.87 12.37
CA TYR A 129 8.86 14.11 12.20
C TYR A 129 9.43 15.07 13.26
N SER A 130 8.66 16.07 13.70
CA SER A 130 9.08 16.96 14.80
C SER A 130 9.18 16.22 16.14
N HIS A 131 8.39 15.18 16.37
CA HIS A 131 8.46 14.37 17.59
C HIS A 131 9.74 13.53 17.65
N PHE A 132 10.26 13.12 16.48
CA PHE A 132 11.51 12.39 16.36
C PHE A 132 12.73 13.29 16.13
N ASP A 133 12.64 14.58 16.47
CA ASP A 133 13.71 15.58 16.30
C ASP A 133 14.26 15.64 14.86
N GLY A 134 13.40 15.37 13.87
CA GLY A 134 13.76 15.36 12.45
C GLY A 134 14.57 14.14 11.99
N ARG A 135 14.75 13.12 12.84
CA ARG A 135 15.25 11.80 12.41
C ARG A 135 14.33 11.19 11.37
N ASP A 136 14.90 10.38 10.48
CA ASP A 136 14.20 9.63 9.43
C ASP A 136 14.48 8.12 9.49
N ASP A 137 15.16 7.66 10.55
CA ASP A 137 15.49 6.25 10.81
C ASP A 137 14.53 5.57 11.80
N PHE A 138 13.43 6.24 12.16
CA PHE A 138 12.39 5.67 13.01
C PHE A 138 11.56 4.63 12.23
N THR A 139 11.07 3.64 12.94
CA THR A 139 10.21 2.59 12.39
C THR A 139 8.75 2.99 12.38
N TRP A 140 7.95 2.35 11.53
CA TRP A 140 6.49 2.54 11.55
C TRP A 140 5.85 2.14 12.89
N LYS A 141 6.51 1.26 13.66
CA LYS A 141 6.07 0.87 15.02
C LYS A 141 6.28 2.01 16.01
N GLU A 142 7.38 2.75 15.90
CA GLU A 142 7.58 3.98 16.70
C GLU A 142 6.53 5.04 16.36
N VAL A 143 6.15 5.18 15.07
CA VAL A 143 5.02 6.05 14.68
C VAL A 143 3.71 5.55 15.28
N LEU A 144 3.48 4.23 15.31
CA LEU A 144 2.30 3.62 15.93
C LEU A 144 2.22 3.94 17.43
N ASP A 145 3.33 3.75 18.16
CA ASP A 145 3.42 4.05 19.59
C ASP A 145 3.15 5.54 19.86
N LEU A 146 3.75 6.42 19.04
CA LEU A 146 3.53 7.87 19.10
C LEU A 146 2.04 8.24 18.96
N VAL A 147 1.33 7.69 17.98
CA VAL A 147 -0.08 8.03 17.75
C VAL A 147 -1.01 7.40 18.78
N HIS A 148 -0.62 6.29 19.41
CA HIS A 148 -1.34 5.70 20.55
C HIS A 148 -1.20 6.56 21.81
N ASP A 149 0.01 7.04 22.08
CA ASP A 149 0.29 7.92 23.23
C ASP A 149 -0.26 9.35 23.01
N ASN A 150 -0.46 9.76 21.76
CA ASN A 150 -0.96 11.08 21.39
C ASN A 150 -2.18 11.00 20.44
N PRO A 151 -3.37 10.57 20.91
CA PRO A 151 -4.56 10.41 20.07
C PRO A 151 -5.02 11.69 19.37
N GLY A 152 -4.54 12.87 19.80
CA GLY A 152 -4.76 14.14 19.12
C GLY A 152 -4.15 14.21 17.73
N LEU A 153 -3.04 13.51 17.48
CA LEU A 153 -2.37 13.48 16.17
C LEU A 153 -3.28 12.87 15.10
N MET A 154 -3.94 11.76 15.43
CA MET A 154 -4.85 11.09 14.49
C MET A 154 -6.07 11.93 14.10
N LYS A 155 -6.44 12.93 14.91
CA LYS A 155 -7.56 13.84 14.60
C LYS A 155 -7.22 14.85 13.50
N ILE A 156 -5.93 15.06 13.21
CA ILE A 156 -5.49 16.06 12.23
C ILE A 156 -6.04 15.72 10.84
N ASN A 157 -5.92 14.45 10.43
CA ASN A 157 -6.36 14.00 9.11
C ASN A 157 -7.49 12.95 9.14
N SER A 158 -8.15 12.72 10.28
CA SER A 158 -9.25 11.74 10.39
C SER A 158 -10.46 12.06 9.50
N GLY A 159 -10.63 13.32 9.09
CA GLY A 159 -11.72 13.74 8.20
C GLY A 159 -11.45 13.50 6.71
N VAL A 160 -10.21 13.13 6.34
CA VAL A 160 -9.80 13.00 4.94
C VAL A 160 -10.25 11.65 4.40
N GLN A 161 -11.09 11.68 3.36
CA GLN A 161 -11.49 10.47 2.62
C GLN A 161 -10.37 10.07 1.65
N HIS A 162 -9.94 8.81 1.70
CA HIS A 162 -8.92 8.30 0.78
C HIS A 162 -9.51 8.11 -0.62
N LYS A 163 -8.81 8.62 -1.64
CA LYS A 163 -9.24 8.52 -3.04
C LYS A 163 -9.25 7.06 -3.51
N THR A 164 -10.16 6.74 -4.43
CA THR A 164 -10.26 5.42 -5.05
C THR A 164 -9.61 5.39 -6.43
N LEU A 165 -9.33 4.19 -6.95
CA LEU A 165 -8.78 3.98 -8.31
C LEU A 165 -9.67 4.51 -9.45
N LYS A 166 -10.90 4.92 -9.15
CA LYS A 166 -11.84 5.50 -10.12
C LYS A 166 -11.89 7.03 -10.05
N ASP A 167 -11.20 7.63 -9.09
CA ASP A 167 -11.19 9.08 -8.91
C ASP A 167 -10.22 9.69 -9.92
N VAL A 168 -10.76 10.46 -10.86
CA VAL A 168 -9.96 11.15 -11.88
C VAL A 168 -9.42 12.46 -11.31
N ASP A 169 -8.15 12.76 -11.54
CA ASP A 169 -7.61 14.09 -11.23
C ASP A 169 -8.14 15.09 -12.28
N ASP A 170 -9.11 15.92 -11.88
CA ASP A 170 -9.69 16.95 -12.76
C ASP A 170 -8.65 17.95 -13.31
N ARG A 171 -7.46 18.05 -12.71
CA ARG A 171 -6.35 18.86 -13.23
C ARG A 171 -5.71 18.23 -14.45
N ALA A 172 -5.73 16.89 -14.57
CA ALA A 172 -5.19 16.17 -15.72
C ALA A 172 -6.10 16.25 -16.97
N LEU A 173 -7.33 16.75 -16.79
CA LEU A 173 -8.31 16.96 -17.86
C LEU A 173 -8.26 18.37 -18.48
N LYS A 174 -7.38 19.26 -17.99
CA LYS A 174 -7.16 20.62 -18.50
C LYS A 174 -5.85 20.73 -19.27
#